data_AF-A0A495IAQ3-F1
#
_entry.id   AF-A0A495IAQ3-F1
#
_cell.length_a   1.000
_cell.length_b   1.000
_cell.length_c   1.000
_cell.angle_alpha   90.00
_cell.angle_beta   90.00
_cell.angle_gamma   90.00
#
_symmetry.space_group_name_H-M   'P 1'
#
loop_
_entity.id
_entity.type
_entity.pdbx_description
1 polymer ?
#
loop_
_entity_poly.entity_id
_entity_poly.type
_entity_poly.pdbx_seq_one_letter_code
_entity_poly.pdbx_strand_id
1 'polypeptide(L)'
;MTLPEAEKIVALDLDGKLDRSDRDVAKIVFEAHTIVQRASLWGAGPGTPSRRRGMLIFFGAAIFIAVWIAGLLIPLLLGLEQ
;
A
#
# COMPACT_ATOMS: atom_id res chain seq x y z
N MET A 1 19.40 0.08 12.33
CA MET A 1 18.65 0.46 11.10
C MET A 1 17.17 0.58 11.44
N THR A 2 16.52 1.69 11.06
CA THR A 2 15.07 1.87 11.27
C THR A 2 14.26 1.33 10.08
N LEU A 3 12.96 1.03 10.27
CA LEU A 3 12.11 0.55 9.17
C LEU A 3 12.05 1.54 7.99
N PRO A 4 11.77 2.85 8.18
CA PRO A 4 11.76 3.84 7.09
C PRO A 4 13.08 3.93 6.30
N GLU A 5 14.20 3.76 7.01
CA GLU A 5 15.54 3.75 6.44
C GLU A 5 15.80 2.47 5.62
N ALA A 6 15.36 1.31 6.12
CA ALA A 6 15.39 0.05 5.38
C ALA A 6 14.56 0.12 4.09
N GLU A 7 13.37 0.74 4.12
CA GLU A 7 12.55 0.93 2.92
C GLU A 7 13.29 1.76 1.87
N LYS A 8 13.93 2.85 2.30
CA LYS A 8 14.67 3.75 1.41
C LYS A 8 15.86 3.04 0.77
N ILE A 9 16.58 2.22 1.53
CA ILE A 9 17.72 1.45 1.02
C ILE A 9 17.26 0.38 0.02
N VAL A 10 16.18 -0.34 0.31
CA VAL A 10 15.60 -1.30 -0.64
C VAL A 10 15.10 -0.60 -1.91
N ALA A 11 14.50 0.59 -1.79
CA ALA A 11 14.08 1.36 -2.97
C ALA A 11 15.27 1.79 -3.84
N LEU A 12 16.38 2.26 -3.23
CA LEU A 12 17.60 2.62 -3.96
C LEU A 12 18.29 1.41 -4.61
N ASP A 13 18.21 0.25 -3.97
CA ASP A 13 18.69 -1.03 -4.49
C ASP A 13 17.89 -1.49 -5.72
N LEU A 14 16.55 -1.40 -5.66
CA LEU A 14 15.66 -1.69 -6.79
C LEU A 14 15.85 -0.72 -7.96
N ASP A 15 16.16 0.55 -7.67
CA ASP A 15 16.54 1.56 -8.66
C ASP A 15 17.93 1.33 -9.28
N GLY A 16 18.69 0.32 -8.81
CA GLY A 16 20.04 0.01 -9.29
C GLY A 16 21.09 1.06 -8.93
N LYS A 17 20.81 1.92 -7.94
CA LYS A 17 21.71 3.01 -7.51
C LYS A 17 22.76 2.58 -6.49
N LEU A 18 22.65 1.37 -5.95
CA LEU A 18 23.57 0.81 -4.97
C LEU A 18 24.53 -0.16 -5.64
N ASP A 19 25.83 0.04 -5.41
CA ASP A 19 26.87 -0.85 -5.91
C ASP A 19 26.98 -2.09 -5.01
N ARG A 20 26.48 -3.22 -5.52
CA ARG A 20 26.55 -4.51 -4.81
C ARG A 20 27.91 -5.20 -4.89
N SER A 21 28.86 -4.65 -5.66
CA SER A 21 30.21 -5.19 -5.72
C SER A 21 31.00 -4.91 -4.44
N ASP A 22 30.63 -3.85 -3.71
CA ASP A 22 31.12 -3.59 -2.37
C ASP A 22 30.43 -4.51 -1.35
N ARG A 23 31.26 -5.25 -0.60
CA ARG A 23 30.83 -6.21 0.42
C ARG A 23 30.06 -5.53 1.55
N ASP A 24 30.43 -4.31 1.92
CA ASP A 24 29.78 -3.59 3.01
C ASP A 24 28.39 -3.10 2.58
N VAL A 25 28.28 -2.61 1.34
CA VAL A 25 26.99 -2.21 0.74
C VAL A 25 26.07 -3.42 0.61
N ALA A 26 26.57 -4.56 0.11
CA ALA A 26 25.79 -5.79 -0.02
C ALA A 26 25.24 -6.28 1.33
N LYS A 27 26.04 -6.16 2.41
CA LYS A 27 25.60 -6.52 3.77
C LYS A 27 24.49 -5.61 4.28
N ILE A 28 24.61 -4.30 4.08
CA ILE A 28 23.58 -3.33 4.49
C ILE A 28 22.28 -3.55 3.71
N VAL A 29 22.36 -3.80 2.40
CA VAL A 29 21.20 -4.11 1.56
C VAL A 29 20.51 -5.38 2.04
N PHE A 30 21.27 -6.43 2.36
CA PHE A 30 20.71 -7.68 2.88
C PHE A 30 19.97 -7.49 4.21
N GLU A 31 20.54 -6.71 5.13
CA GLU A 31 19.90 -6.37 6.41
C GLU A 31 18.62 -5.55 6.19
N ALA A 32 18.65 -4.60 5.25
CA ALA A 32 17.48 -3.82 4.84
C ALA A 32 16.34 -4.72 4.36
N HIS A 33 16.61 -5.59 3.38
CA HIS A 33 15.64 -6.55 2.83
C HIS A 33 15.06 -7.47 3.92
N THR A 34 15.88 -7.90 4.89
CA THR A 34 15.42 -8.74 6.00
C THR A 34 14.44 -8.00 6.92
N ILE A 35 14.74 -6.75 7.29
CA ILE A 35 13.85 -5.93 8.13
C ILE A 35 12.54 -5.65 7.40
N VAL A 36 12.64 -5.30 6.12
CA VAL A 36 11.53 -5.03 5.20
C VAL A 36 10.59 -6.23 5.07
N GLN A 37 11.16 -7.41 4.81
CA GLN A 37 10.41 -8.65 4.67
C GLN A 37 9.73 -9.04 5.99
N ARG A 38 10.44 -8.94 7.12
CA ARG A 38 9.85 -9.19 8.44
C ARG A 38 8.70 -8.23 8.74
N ALA A 39 8.83 -6.96 8.39
CA ALA A 39 7.79 -5.97 8.61
C ALA A 39 6.56 -6.23 7.71
N SER A 40 6.74 -6.69 6.47
CA SER A 40 5.64 -7.10 5.58
C SER A 40 4.80 -8.26 6.12
N LEU A 41 5.41 -9.20 6.85
CA LEU A 41 4.68 -10.30 7.50
C LEU A 41 3.70 -9.81 8.57
N TRP A 42 3.97 -8.63 9.15
CA TRP A 42 3.12 -7.97 10.15
C TRP A 42 2.29 -6.83 9.56
N GLY A 43 2.18 -6.73 8.23
CA GLY A 43 1.41 -5.67 7.56
C GLY A 43 2.08 -4.29 7.54
N ALA A 44 3.32 -4.18 8.02
CA ALA A 44 4.16 -2.98 7.98
C ALA A 44 5.17 -3.07 6.82
N GLY A 45 4.71 -3.46 5.63
CA GLY A 45 5.56 -3.68 4.45
C GLY A 45 6.11 -2.40 3.83
N PRO A 46 7.41 -2.37 3.50
CA PRO A 46 8.07 -1.23 2.87
C PRO A 46 7.63 -0.89 1.47
N GLY A 47 7.51 0.42 1.23
CA GLY A 47 7.10 0.92 -0.08
C GLY A 47 5.69 0.47 -0.44
N THR A 48 4.70 0.75 0.41
CA THR A 48 3.31 0.77 -0.05
C THR A 48 2.94 2.19 -0.55
N PRO A 49 3.18 2.55 -1.84
CA PRO A 49 2.39 3.60 -2.48
C PRO A 49 0.89 3.23 -2.53
N SER A 50 0.57 1.99 -2.12
CA SER A 50 -0.77 1.47 -1.89
C SER A 50 -1.60 2.25 -0.86
N ARG A 51 -1.04 3.09 0.04
CA ARG A 51 -1.93 3.91 0.89
C ARG A 51 -2.83 4.84 0.06
N ARG A 52 -2.30 5.45 -1.01
CA ARG A 52 -3.09 6.30 -1.92
C ARG A 52 -3.95 5.47 -2.88
N ARG A 53 -3.39 4.39 -3.45
CA ARG A 53 -4.10 3.53 -4.41
C ARG A 53 -5.21 2.71 -3.74
N GLY A 54 -4.96 2.22 -2.53
CA GLY A 54 -5.93 1.59 -1.65
C GLY A 54 -7.02 2.57 -1.20
N MET A 55 -6.69 3.83 -0.91
CA MET A 55 -7.71 4.87 -0.66
C MET A 55 -8.63 5.05 -1.87
N LEU A 56 -8.08 5.15 -3.09
CA LEU A 56 -8.88 5.31 -4.31
C LEU A 56 -9.80 4.10 -4.56
N ILE A 57 -9.29 2.88 -4.37
CA ILE A 57 -10.11 1.66 -4.48
C ILE A 57 -11.21 1.64 -3.41
N PHE A 58 -10.89 2.03 -2.18
CA PHE A 58 -11.85 2.11 -1.09
C PHE A 58 -12.95 3.14 -1.37
N PHE A 59 -12.58 4.35 -1.82
CA PHE A 59 -13.55 5.37 -2.22
C PHE A 59 -14.40 4.91 -3.42
N GLY A 60 -13.80 4.29 -4.42
CA GLY A 60 -14.53 3.74 -5.57
C GLY A 60 -15.55 2.68 -5.14
N ALA A 61 -15.15 1.74 -4.27
CA ALA A 61 -16.04 0.72 -3.72
C ALA A 61 -17.16 1.34 -2.86
N ALA A 62 -16.84 2.32 -2.02
CA ALA A 62 -17.82 3.00 -1.18
C ALA A 62 -18.86 3.77 -2.02
N ILE A 63 -18.43 4.48 -3.07
CA ILE A 63 -19.33 5.20 -3.98
C ILE A 63 -20.20 4.20 -4.74
N PHE A 64 -19.64 3.11 -5.23
CA PHE A 64 -20.40 2.07 -5.93
C PHE A 64 -21.52 1.50 -5.04
N ILE A 65 -21.19 1.16 -3.79
CA ILE A 65 -22.17 0.66 -2.81
C ILE A 65 -23.22 1.74 -2.52
N ALA A 66 -22.82 3.00 -2.34
CA ALA A 66 -23.75 4.09 -2.06
C ALA A 66 -24.75 4.31 -3.21
N VAL A 67 -24.29 4.29 -4.46
CA VAL A 67 -25.15 4.37 -5.65
C VAL A 67 -26.11 3.18 -5.70
N TRP A 68 -25.62 1.99 -5.38
CA TRP A 68 -26.44 0.77 -5.38
C TRP A 68 -27.56 0.83 -4.32
N ILE A 69 -27.22 1.24 -3.10
CA ILE A 69 -28.18 1.43 -2.00
C ILE A 69 -29.20 2.52 -2.37
N ALA A 70 -28.74 3.65 -2.89
CA ALA A 70 -29.62 4.75 -3.31
C ALA A 70 -30.58 4.31 -4.43
N GLY A 71 -30.09 3.55 -5.42
CA GLY A 71 -30.92 3.00 -6.49
C GLY A 71 -32.02 2.05 -6.02
N LEU A 72 -31.82 1.36 -4.88
CA LEU A 72 -32.85 0.53 -4.26
C LEU A 72 -33.80 1.34 -3.36
N LEU A 73 -33.28 2.30 -2.60
CA LEU A 73 -34.06 3.06 -1.62
C LEU A 73 -34.90 4.17 -2.26
N ILE A 74 -34.39 4.88 -3.28
CA ILE A 74 -35.10 5.97 -3.95
C ILE A 74 -36.46 5.53 -4.51
N PRO A 75 -36.58 4.45 -5.30
CA PRO A 75 -37.89 4.02 -5.80
C PRO A 75 -38.82 3.54 -4.69
N LEU A 76 -38.27 2.98 -3.60
CA LEU A 76 -39.07 2.58 -2.43
C LEU A 76 -39.65 3.80 -1.71
N LEU A 77 -38.84 4.84 -1.51
CA LEU A 77 -39.26 6.11 -0.88
C LEU A 77 -40.26 6.87 -1.75
N LEU A 78 -40.02 6.96 -3.06
CA LEU A 78 -40.94 7.63 -3.99
C LEU A 78 -42.25 6.85 -4.21
N GLY A 79 -42.20 5.51 -4.14
CA GLY A 79 -43.37 4.65 -4.23
C GLY A 79 -44.20 4.58 -2.94
N LEU A 80 -43.68 5.08 -1.82
CA LEU A 80 -44.41 5.19 -0.54
C LEU A 80 -45.30 6.44 -0.47
N GLU A 81 -45.13 7.41 -1.37
CA GLU A 81 -45.95 8.62 -1.46
C GLU A 81 -47.08 8.55 -2.50
N GLN A 82 -47.20 7.44 -3.25
CA GLN A 82 -48.32 7.16 -4.15
C GLN A 82 -49.27 6.11 -3.57
#